data_AF-A0A929ZJP9-F1
#
_entry.id   AF-A0A929ZJP9-F1
#
_cell.length_a   1.000
_cell.length_b   1.000
_cell.length_c   1.000
_cell.angle_alpha   90.00
_cell.angle_beta   90.00
_cell.angle_gamma   90.00
#
_symmetry.space_group_name_H-M   'P 1'
#
loop_
_entity.id
_entity.type
_entity.pdbx_description
1 polymer ?
#
loop_
_entity_poly.entity_id
_entity_poly.type
_entity_poly.pdbx_seq_one_letter_code
_entity_poly.pdbx_strand_id
1 'polypeptide(L)'
;MNQNKQTMIAPDTLLFCIAIATYIFGYLYASLVVMYFAFAKLAALYILIVEVSAASLHKERTKESILWACLLLFQGILLGFDRSFEFEKVAILHANVIYYTLCRFQKLSLPNTSETILLDFFEGWIIQPFSHLFARIIHIIKYLRTYIHSKQLKTVVFSLVILIPLVLFALGQLSAIDQNFANLTTSLFRFIFHPLNSIYFFRIIWSLPVGAYLFGLISSCILSEKPFVSYDGCREFFLKKKVIPLISIRITNFVLLILYLVFFIFQLSELPTVLATPTAESSCIYAVRGFWNFFRIMGLNILLILALNFLVKNEDISKTKIETYILLFTTLCFNLLACLKLGLYFFTYGYTERRVIALWLLVSILISLILIIIRMHKKFNLIQFITTSFVTNYILFLYLLPLFYPIAWF
;
A
#
# COMPACT_ATOMS: atom_id res chain seq x y z
N MET A 1 37.10 6.10 -13.30
CA MET A 1 36.84 5.32 -14.53
C MET A 1 35.51 4.58 -14.37
N ASN A 2 34.39 5.23 -14.66
CA ASN A 2 33.09 4.55 -14.73
C ASN A 2 32.94 3.98 -16.14
N GLN A 3 33.18 2.69 -16.29
CA GLN A 3 32.84 1.98 -17.51
C GLN A 3 31.32 2.07 -17.71
N ASN A 4 30.91 2.61 -18.85
CA ASN A 4 29.55 2.51 -19.38
C ASN A 4 29.18 1.03 -19.48
N LYS A 5 28.56 0.46 -18.42
CA LYS A 5 27.82 -0.80 -18.54
C LYS A 5 26.64 -0.51 -19.46
N GLN A 6 26.78 -0.84 -20.74
CA GLN A 6 25.66 -0.85 -21.67
C GLN A 6 24.56 -1.74 -21.10
N THR A 7 23.33 -1.21 -21.04
CA THR A 7 22.16 -1.97 -20.61
C THR A 7 21.98 -3.19 -21.51
N MET A 8 21.69 -4.37 -20.94
CA MET A 8 21.49 -5.61 -21.73
C MET A 8 20.43 -5.47 -22.83
N ILE A 9 19.49 -4.56 -22.64
CA ILE A 9 18.35 -4.31 -23.52
C ILE A 9 18.28 -2.79 -23.77
N ALA A 10 17.91 -2.39 -24.98
CA ALA A 10 17.66 -0.98 -25.30
C ALA A 10 16.55 -0.41 -24.38
N PRO A 11 16.68 0.82 -23.85
CA PRO A 11 15.74 1.37 -22.86
C PRO A 11 14.27 1.33 -23.30
N ASP A 12 13.99 1.61 -24.57
CA ASP A 12 12.63 1.56 -25.13
C ASP A 12 12.06 0.14 -25.18
N THR A 13 12.89 -0.87 -25.47
CA THR A 13 12.49 -2.28 -25.48
C THR A 13 12.21 -2.78 -24.05
N LEU A 14 13.02 -2.36 -23.06
CA LEU A 14 12.79 -2.68 -21.66
C LEU A 14 11.44 -2.12 -21.18
N LEU A 15 11.17 -0.84 -21.45
CA LEU A 15 9.91 -0.19 -21.08
C LEU A 15 8.72 -0.83 -21.80
N PHE A 16 8.86 -1.23 -23.06
CA PHE A 16 7.83 -2.00 -23.76
C PHE A 16 7.52 -3.34 -23.08
N CYS A 17 8.55 -4.11 -22.70
CA CYS A 17 8.36 -5.37 -21.99
C CYS A 17 7.67 -5.16 -20.63
N ILE A 18 8.04 -4.13 -19.87
CA ILE A 18 7.40 -3.77 -18.60
C ILE A 18 5.93 -3.39 -18.83
N ALA A 19 5.62 -2.65 -19.90
CA ALA A 19 4.25 -2.25 -20.23
C ALA A 19 3.34 -3.47 -20.49
N ILE A 20 3.85 -4.49 -21.19
CA ILE A 20 3.13 -5.74 -21.43
C ILE A 20 3.01 -6.56 -20.14
N ALA A 21 4.12 -6.73 -19.40
CA ALA A 21 4.13 -7.55 -18.20
C ALA A 21 3.18 -7.01 -17.12
N THR A 22 3.15 -5.69 -16.91
CA THR A 22 2.24 -5.02 -15.98
C THR A 22 0.78 -5.06 -16.43
N TYR A 23 0.50 -5.12 -17.73
CA TYR A 23 -0.86 -5.36 -18.25
C TYR A 23 -1.33 -6.79 -17.95
N ILE A 24 -0.49 -7.80 -18.22
CA ILE A 24 -0.77 -9.21 -17.89
C ILE A 24 -0.99 -9.35 -16.38
N PHE A 25 -0.14 -8.70 -15.57
CA PHE A 25 -0.31 -8.64 -14.13
C PHE A 25 -1.69 -8.07 -13.74
N GLY A 26 -2.07 -6.91 -14.31
CA GLY A 26 -3.36 -6.28 -14.05
C GLY A 26 -4.55 -7.18 -14.43
N TYR A 27 -4.43 -7.95 -15.51
CA TYR A 27 -5.47 -8.89 -15.93
C TYR A 27 -5.61 -10.06 -14.96
N LEU A 28 -4.49 -10.63 -14.52
CA LEU A 28 -4.48 -11.68 -13.50
C LEU A 28 -5.02 -11.14 -12.17
N TYR A 29 -4.63 -9.93 -11.76
CA TYR A 29 -5.14 -9.27 -10.57
C TYR A 29 -6.66 -9.11 -10.62
N ALA A 30 -7.21 -8.60 -11.73
CA ALA A 30 -8.66 -8.48 -11.94
C ALA A 30 -9.36 -9.85 -12.03
N SER A 31 -8.65 -10.91 -12.44
CA SER A 31 -9.17 -12.27 -12.54
C SER A 31 -9.20 -13.03 -11.22
N LEU A 32 -8.37 -12.63 -10.26
CA LEU A 32 -8.02 -13.45 -9.10
C LEU A 32 -8.64 -12.97 -7.78
N VAL A 33 -9.60 -12.04 -7.85
CA VAL A 33 -10.32 -11.48 -6.69
C VAL A 33 -11.05 -12.55 -5.84
N VAL A 34 -11.10 -13.82 -6.26
CA VAL A 34 -11.93 -14.87 -5.63
C VAL A 34 -11.18 -16.18 -5.29
N MET A 35 -9.87 -16.33 -5.57
CA MET A 35 -9.17 -17.62 -5.37
C MET A 35 -8.10 -17.59 -4.26
N TYR A 36 -8.12 -18.62 -3.40
CA TYR A 36 -7.08 -18.89 -2.39
C TYR A 36 -5.68 -19.01 -3.02
N PHE A 37 -4.65 -18.53 -2.31
CA PHE A 37 -3.24 -18.42 -2.76
C PHE A 37 -2.97 -17.57 -4.01
N ALA A 38 -3.99 -16.90 -4.56
CA ALA A 38 -3.79 -16.07 -5.73
C ALA A 38 -2.84 -14.88 -5.47
N PHE A 39 -2.89 -14.31 -4.27
CA PHE A 39 -2.03 -13.20 -3.87
C PHE A 39 -0.56 -13.60 -3.71
N ALA A 40 -0.25 -14.84 -3.32
CA ALA A 40 1.12 -15.35 -3.29
C ALA A 40 1.72 -15.44 -4.71
N LYS A 41 0.92 -15.96 -5.66
CA LYS A 41 1.31 -16.05 -7.07
C LYS A 41 1.50 -14.65 -7.68
N LEU A 42 0.60 -13.72 -7.37
CA LEU A 42 0.71 -12.33 -7.79
C LEU A 42 1.95 -11.65 -7.17
N ALA A 43 2.20 -11.81 -5.87
CA ALA A 43 3.41 -11.30 -5.23
C ALA A 43 4.68 -11.81 -5.91
N ALA A 44 4.77 -13.12 -6.18
CA ALA A 44 5.90 -13.72 -6.88
C ALA A 44 6.06 -13.18 -8.31
N LEU A 45 4.96 -13.07 -9.06
CA LEU A 45 4.97 -12.50 -10.41
C LEU A 45 5.44 -11.04 -10.39
N TYR A 46 4.96 -10.23 -9.44
CA TYR A 46 5.36 -8.84 -9.31
C TYR A 46 6.87 -8.70 -9.02
N ILE A 47 7.37 -9.49 -8.05
CA ILE A 47 8.79 -9.54 -7.73
C ILE A 47 9.60 -9.94 -8.96
N LEU A 48 9.15 -10.94 -9.72
CA LEU A 48 9.83 -11.34 -10.96
C LEU A 48 9.90 -10.19 -11.98
N ILE A 49 8.79 -9.45 -12.20
CA ILE A 49 8.77 -8.28 -13.10
C ILE A 49 9.80 -7.24 -12.66
N VAL A 50 9.81 -6.89 -11.37
CA VAL A 50 10.71 -5.88 -10.81
C VAL A 50 12.17 -6.35 -10.83
N GLU A 51 12.45 -7.61 -10.48
CA GLU A 51 13.80 -8.18 -10.50
C GLU A 51 14.38 -8.26 -11.92
N VAL A 52 13.60 -8.71 -12.91
CA VAL A 52 14.03 -8.74 -14.31
C VAL A 52 14.30 -7.32 -14.82
N SER A 53 13.44 -6.37 -14.46
CA SER A 53 13.62 -4.96 -14.82
C SER A 53 14.90 -4.37 -14.23
N ALA A 54 15.16 -4.62 -12.94
CA ALA A 54 16.35 -4.14 -12.26
C ALA A 54 17.63 -4.85 -12.71
N ALA A 55 17.58 -6.15 -13.02
CA ALA A 55 18.69 -6.92 -13.58
C ALA A 55 19.09 -6.43 -14.98
N SER A 56 18.11 -6.06 -15.82
CA SER A 56 18.34 -5.48 -17.15
C SER A 56 19.09 -4.14 -17.11
N LEU A 57 19.02 -3.46 -15.97
CA LEU A 57 19.72 -2.19 -15.69
C LEU A 57 20.98 -2.37 -14.83
N HIS A 58 21.41 -3.61 -14.57
CA HIS A 58 22.54 -3.94 -13.70
C HIS A 58 22.47 -3.30 -12.30
N LYS A 59 21.26 -3.10 -11.76
CA LYS A 59 21.09 -2.60 -10.39
C LYS A 59 21.30 -3.71 -9.37
N GLU A 60 22.29 -3.51 -8.49
CA GLU A 60 22.57 -4.41 -7.38
C GLU A 60 21.42 -4.49 -6.38
N ARG A 61 21.27 -5.66 -5.74
CA ARG A 61 20.31 -5.86 -4.67
C ARG A 61 20.83 -5.26 -3.37
N THR A 62 19.94 -4.61 -2.62
CA THR A 62 20.21 -4.14 -1.27
C THR A 62 19.59 -5.10 -0.25
N LYS A 63 20.12 -5.11 0.98
CA LYS A 63 19.53 -5.89 2.09
C LYS A 63 18.06 -5.51 2.32
N GLU A 64 17.75 -4.22 2.19
CA GLU A 64 16.38 -3.70 2.26
C GLU A 64 15.48 -4.29 1.18
N SER A 65 15.92 -4.29 -0.08
CA SER A 65 15.12 -4.87 -1.17
C SER A 65 14.81 -6.35 -0.95
N ILE A 66 15.74 -7.12 -0.36
CA ILE A 66 15.53 -8.53 -0.03
C ILE A 66 14.52 -8.67 1.11
N LEU A 67 14.67 -7.89 2.18
CA LEU A 67 13.76 -7.90 3.33
C LEU A 67 12.31 -7.61 2.89
N TRP A 68 12.10 -6.57 2.08
CA TRP A 68 10.77 -6.18 1.62
C TRP A 68 10.20 -7.16 0.58
N ALA A 69 11.03 -7.78 -0.26
CA ALA A 69 10.60 -8.88 -1.14
C ALA A 69 10.12 -10.10 -0.33
N CYS A 70 10.86 -10.50 0.70
CA CYS A 70 10.48 -11.59 1.60
C CYS A 70 9.17 -11.29 2.33
N LEU A 71 9.01 -10.06 2.85
CA LEU A 71 7.76 -9.60 3.47
C LEU A 71 6.58 -9.63 2.48
N LEU A 72 6.80 -9.24 1.22
CA LEU A 72 5.76 -9.23 0.19
C LEU A 72 5.29 -10.65 -0.14
N LEU A 73 6.22 -11.59 -0.31
CA LEU A 73 5.88 -13.01 -0.49
C LEU A 73 5.15 -13.58 0.73
N PHE A 74 5.67 -13.30 1.93
CA PHE A 74 5.07 -13.76 3.17
C PHE A 74 3.62 -13.28 3.32
N GLN A 75 3.35 -11.99 3.06
CA GLN A 75 1.99 -11.44 3.08
C GLN A 75 1.08 -12.04 2.00
N GLY A 76 1.60 -12.27 0.79
CA GLY A 76 0.86 -12.91 -0.29
C GLY A 76 0.44 -14.35 0.06
N ILE A 77 1.32 -15.10 0.72
CA ILE A 77 1.02 -16.44 1.25
C ILE A 77 -0.05 -16.37 2.34
N LEU A 78 0.10 -15.41 3.26
CA LEU A 78 -0.77 -15.26 4.42
C LEU A 78 -2.23 -14.94 4.06
N LEU A 79 -2.44 -14.09 3.05
CA LEU A 79 -3.76 -13.82 2.48
C LEU A 79 -4.44 -15.09 1.94
N GLY A 80 -3.67 -16.14 1.63
CA GLY A 80 -4.20 -17.44 1.21
C GLY A 80 -4.70 -18.33 2.35
N PHE A 81 -4.32 -18.06 3.61
CA PHE A 81 -4.66 -18.92 4.75
C PHE A 81 -5.81 -18.37 5.61
N ASP A 82 -6.00 -17.06 5.65
CA ASP A 82 -6.97 -16.42 6.56
C ASP A 82 -7.76 -15.30 5.87
N ARG A 83 -9.09 -15.46 5.83
CA ARG A 83 -10.04 -14.48 5.27
C ARG A 83 -10.42 -13.35 6.25
N SER A 84 -9.92 -13.36 7.47
CA SER A 84 -10.13 -12.24 8.39
C SER A 84 -9.44 -10.99 7.86
N PHE A 85 -10.09 -9.82 7.93
CA PHE A 85 -9.49 -8.52 7.55
C PHE A 85 -8.94 -8.45 6.12
N GLU A 86 -9.69 -8.95 5.13
CA GLU A 86 -9.24 -8.99 3.73
C GLU A 86 -8.86 -7.59 3.21
N PHE A 87 -9.68 -6.58 3.49
CA PHE A 87 -9.43 -5.22 3.01
C PHE A 87 -8.12 -4.64 3.57
N GLU A 88 -7.89 -4.77 4.88
CA GLU A 88 -6.70 -4.24 5.54
C GLU A 88 -5.43 -4.98 5.10
N LYS A 89 -5.49 -6.32 5.03
CA LYS A 89 -4.36 -7.13 4.55
C LYS A 89 -4.02 -6.82 3.10
N VAL A 90 -5.03 -6.65 2.25
CA VAL A 90 -4.85 -6.24 0.85
C VAL A 90 -4.24 -4.83 0.77
N ALA A 91 -4.70 -3.88 1.58
CA ALA A 91 -4.12 -2.53 1.60
C ALA A 91 -2.63 -2.55 2.02
N ILE A 92 -2.28 -3.35 3.05
CA ILE A 92 -0.90 -3.55 3.48
C ILE A 92 -0.05 -4.21 2.38
N LEU A 93 -0.61 -5.20 1.67
CA LEU A 93 0.07 -5.83 0.53
C LEU A 93 0.40 -4.80 -0.56
N HIS A 94 -0.55 -3.92 -0.91
CA HIS A 94 -0.33 -2.86 -1.90
C HIS A 94 0.73 -1.86 -1.43
N ALA A 95 0.71 -1.46 -0.16
CA ALA A 95 1.76 -0.63 0.40
C ALA A 95 3.13 -1.31 0.27
N ASN A 96 3.22 -2.60 0.57
CA ASN A 96 4.47 -3.35 0.45
C ASN A 96 4.95 -3.50 -1.00
N VAL A 97 4.05 -3.72 -1.97
CA VAL A 97 4.37 -3.70 -3.43
C VAL A 97 5.09 -2.41 -3.81
N ILE A 98 4.56 -1.27 -3.35
CA ILE A 98 5.12 0.05 -3.63
C ILE A 98 6.48 0.22 -2.95
N TYR A 99 6.56 -0.11 -1.66
CA TYR A 99 7.78 0.06 -0.88
C TYR A 99 8.92 -0.84 -1.37
N TYR A 100 8.64 -2.12 -1.68
CA TYR A 100 9.59 -3.04 -2.28
C TYR A 100 10.17 -2.48 -3.59
N THR A 101 9.34 -1.87 -4.43
CA THR A 101 9.77 -1.28 -5.70
C THR A 101 10.75 -0.13 -5.48
N LEU A 102 10.43 0.78 -4.55
CA LEU A 102 11.34 1.86 -4.15
C LEU A 102 12.67 1.32 -3.62
N CYS A 103 12.63 0.32 -2.74
CA CYS A 103 13.81 -0.34 -2.20
C CYS A 103 14.67 -1.00 -3.30
N ARG A 104 14.03 -1.70 -4.24
CA ARG A 104 14.74 -2.45 -5.29
C ARG A 104 15.41 -1.54 -6.32
N PHE A 105 14.81 -0.41 -6.63
CA PHE A 105 15.39 0.61 -7.50
C PHE A 105 16.23 1.66 -6.75
N GLN A 106 16.36 1.55 -5.42
CA GLN A 106 17.12 2.47 -4.57
C GLN A 106 16.61 3.91 -4.70
N LYS A 107 15.29 4.07 -4.62
CA LYS A 107 14.54 5.34 -4.77
C LYS A 107 13.93 5.86 -3.48
N LEU A 108 14.32 5.29 -2.34
CA LEU A 108 14.00 5.86 -1.03
C LEU A 108 14.67 7.23 -0.87
N SER A 109 14.02 8.11 -0.12
CA SER A 109 14.54 9.45 0.23
C SER A 109 15.85 9.38 1.04
N LEU A 110 16.02 8.34 1.84
CA LEU A 110 17.26 8.00 2.55
C LEU A 110 17.74 6.60 2.14
N PRO A 111 19.04 6.26 2.32
CA PRO A 111 19.61 5.01 1.80
C PRO A 111 18.97 3.72 2.31
N ASN A 112 18.34 3.76 3.49
CA ASN A 112 17.71 2.62 4.15
C ASN A 112 16.31 3.01 4.62
N THR A 113 15.50 2.02 5.01
CA THR A 113 14.20 2.26 5.64
C THR A 113 14.39 3.14 6.88
N SER A 114 13.73 4.31 6.91
CA SER A 114 13.97 5.38 7.88
C SER A 114 12.70 6.12 8.26
N GLU A 115 12.81 7.17 9.10
CA GLU A 115 11.69 8.00 9.56
C GLU A 115 10.90 8.67 8.42
N THR A 116 11.52 8.81 7.25
CA THR A 116 10.94 9.33 6.02
C THR A 116 10.02 8.34 5.32
N ILE A 117 9.74 7.18 5.91
CA ILE A 117 8.87 6.14 5.36
C ILE A 117 7.51 6.68 4.87
N LEU A 118 6.91 7.66 5.56
CA LEU A 118 5.66 8.28 5.11
C LEU A 118 5.83 9.12 3.84
N LEU A 119 6.95 9.83 3.72
CA LEU A 119 7.29 10.58 2.51
C LEU A 119 7.55 9.62 1.34
N ASP A 120 8.31 8.55 1.58
CA ASP A 120 8.58 7.51 0.59
C ASP A 120 7.28 6.84 0.13
N PHE A 121 6.37 6.54 1.05
CA PHE A 121 5.04 6.01 0.72
C PHE A 121 4.23 7.00 -0.10
N PHE A 122 4.20 8.28 0.26
CA PHE A 122 3.48 9.29 -0.51
C PHE A 122 4.02 9.43 -1.94
N GLU A 123 5.36 9.47 -2.09
CA GLU A 123 6.00 9.51 -3.40
C GLU A 123 5.69 8.25 -4.22
N GLY A 124 5.83 7.07 -3.61
CA GLY A 124 5.58 5.79 -4.27
C GLY A 124 4.10 5.51 -4.55
N TRP A 125 3.16 6.01 -3.75
CA TRP A 125 1.73 5.79 -3.95
C TRP A 125 1.13 6.73 -4.98
N ILE A 126 1.59 7.98 -5.02
CA ILE A 126 0.93 9.05 -5.79
C ILE A 126 1.87 9.61 -6.85
N ILE A 127 3.05 10.08 -6.49
CA ILE A 127 3.87 10.85 -7.44
C ILE A 127 4.43 9.93 -8.54
N GLN A 128 5.11 8.85 -8.16
CA GLN A 128 5.77 7.95 -9.10
C GLN A 128 4.80 7.26 -10.07
N PRO A 129 3.74 6.58 -9.60
CA PRO A 129 2.79 5.90 -10.50
C PRO A 129 2.13 6.84 -11.51
N PHE A 130 1.80 8.07 -11.09
CA PHE A 130 1.11 9.03 -11.94
C PHE A 130 2.04 9.85 -12.84
N SER A 131 3.33 9.93 -12.53
CA SER A 131 4.32 10.65 -13.36
C SER A 131 4.44 10.09 -14.78
N HIS A 132 4.28 8.77 -14.94
CA HIS A 132 4.46 8.06 -16.21
C HIS A 132 3.27 7.16 -16.58
N LEU A 133 2.09 7.41 -16.02
CA LEU A 133 0.89 6.60 -16.26
C LEU A 133 0.54 6.52 -17.76
N PHE A 134 0.57 7.64 -18.48
CA PHE A 134 0.30 7.69 -19.92
C PHE A 134 1.54 7.35 -20.79
N ALA A 135 2.74 7.38 -20.21
CA ALA A 135 3.95 7.00 -20.93
C ALA A 135 3.92 5.53 -21.38
N ARG A 136 3.13 4.68 -20.70
CA ARG A 136 2.88 3.29 -21.12
C ARG A 136 2.45 3.19 -22.58
N ILE A 137 1.46 3.99 -22.98
CA ILE A 137 0.92 3.98 -24.35
C ILE A 137 1.97 4.53 -25.32
N ILE A 138 2.71 5.56 -24.93
CA ILE A 138 3.77 6.17 -25.75
C ILE A 138 4.86 5.15 -26.07
N HIS A 139 5.36 4.41 -25.08
CA HIS A 139 6.40 3.40 -25.30
C HIS A 139 5.91 2.19 -26.10
N ILE A 140 4.65 1.79 -25.95
CA ILE A 140 4.02 0.78 -26.81
C ILE A 140 4.00 1.26 -28.27
N ILE A 141 3.50 2.48 -28.52
CA ILE A 141 3.43 3.04 -29.87
C ILE A 141 4.83 3.22 -30.47
N LYS A 142 5.79 3.70 -29.67
CA LYS A 142 7.18 3.91 -30.11
C LYS A 142 7.82 2.59 -30.53
N TYR A 143 7.70 1.54 -29.70
CA TYR A 143 8.21 0.22 -30.03
C TYR A 143 7.54 -0.34 -31.29
N LEU A 144 6.21 -0.29 -31.37
CA LEU A 144 5.46 -0.74 -32.54
C LEU A 144 5.87 0.04 -33.81
N ARG A 145 6.09 1.35 -33.75
CA ARG A 145 6.52 2.15 -34.91
C ARG A 145 7.91 1.77 -35.41
N THR A 146 8.81 1.39 -34.51
CA THR A 146 10.19 1.00 -34.83
C THR A 146 10.23 -0.36 -35.54
N TYR A 147 9.41 -1.32 -35.11
CA TYR A 147 9.40 -2.68 -35.67
C TYR A 147 8.36 -2.88 -36.77
N ILE A 148 7.27 -2.13 -36.73
CA ILE A 148 6.16 -2.18 -37.69
C ILE A 148 6.25 -0.95 -38.59
N HIS A 149 7.27 -0.93 -39.44
CA HIS A 149 7.43 0.09 -40.48
C HIS A 149 6.91 -0.42 -41.82
N SER A 150 5.63 -0.80 -41.88
CA SER A 150 5.03 -1.29 -43.11
C SER A 150 4.06 -0.26 -43.69
N LYS A 151 4.36 0.21 -44.91
CA LYS A 151 3.46 1.05 -45.73
C LYS A 151 2.09 0.37 -45.90
N GLN A 152 2.08 -0.98 -45.91
CA GLN A 152 0.88 -1.81 -45.97
C GLN A 152 -0.03 -1.63 -44.76
N LEU A 153 0.51 -1.49 -43.53
CA LEU A 153 -0.33 -1.36 -42.34
C LEU A 153 -1.11 -0.04 -42.33
N LYS A 154 -0.48 1.06 -42.80
CA LYS A 154 -1.18 2.33 -43.01
C LYS A 154 -2.32 2.20 -44.03
N THR A 155 -2.08 1.50 -45.13
CA THR A 155 -3.11 1.23 -46.15
C THR A 155 -4.23 0.33 -45.62
N VAL A 156 -3.91 -0.68 -44.81
CA VAL A 156 -4.89 -1.57 -44.17
C VAL A 156 -5.76 -0.81 -43.17
N VAL A 157 -5.16 0.04 -42.31
CA VAL A 157 -5.93 0.86 -41.37
C VAL A 157 -6.81 1.86 -42.10
N PHE A 158 -6.27 2.55 -43.11
CA PHE A 158 -7.04 3.50 -43.91
C PHE A 158 -8.21 2.83 -44.66
N SER A 159 -7.98 1.66 -45.26
CA SER A 159 -9.04 0.89 -45.92
C SER A 159 -10.09 0.38 -44.94
N LEU A 160 -9.71 -0.08 -43.74
CA LEU A 160 -10.67 -0.47 -42.70
C LEU A 160 -11.53 0.70 -42.22
N VAL A 161 -10.96 1.90 -42.05
CA VAL A 161 -11.71 3.10 -41.63
C VAL A 161 -12.79 3.49 -42.64
N ILE A 162 -12.54 3.29 -43.93
CA ILE A 162 -13.53 3.55 -44.99
C ILE A 162 -14.51 2.37 -45.12
N LEU A 163 -14.01 1.13 -45.04
CA LEU A 163 -14.80 -0.08 -45.24
C LEU A 163 -15.86 -0.28 -44.15
N ILE A 164 -15.51 -0.04 -42.88
CA ILE A 164 -16.40 -0.32 -41.76
C ILE A 164 -17.71 0.49 -41.85
N PRO A 165 -17.70 1.83 -42.01
CA PRO A 165 -18.92 2.62 -42.19
C PRO A 165 -19.75 2.17 -43.39
N LEU A 166 -19.11 1.85 -44.52
CA LEU A 166 -19.79 1.40 -45.73
C LEU A 166 -20.49 0.05 -45.52
N VAL A 167 -19.81 -0.90 -44.88
CA VAL A 167 -20.39 -2.21 -44.55
C VAL A 167 -21.52 -2.06 -43.54
N LEU A 168 -21.36 -1.23 -42.50
CA LEU A 168 -22.42 -0.97 -41.52
C LEU A 168 -23.66 -0.33 -42.17
N PHE A 169 -23.46 0.62 -43.08
CA PHE A 169 -24.54 1.22 -43.85
C PHE A 169 -25.26 0.18 -44.72
N ALA A 170 -24.50 -0.63 -45.48
CA ALA A 170 -25.05 -1.68 -46.33
C ALA A 170 -25.83 -2.73 -45.51
N LEU A 171 -25.28 -3.18 -44.38
CA LEU A 171 -25.96 -4.09 -43.45
C LEU A 171 -27.27 -3.50 -42.93
N GLY A 172 -27.31 -2.20 -42.64
CA GLY A 172 -28.51 -1.49 -42.22
C GLY A 172 -29.59 -1.46 -43.31
N GLN A 173 -29.21 -1.13 -44.54
CA GLN A 173 -30.16 -1.10 -45.67
C GLN A 173 -30.70 -2.50 -46.01
N LEU A 174 -29.83 -3.50 -46.08
CA LEU A 174 -30.23 -4.88 -46.37
C LEU A 174 -31.13 -5.48 -45.28
N SER A 175 -30.85 -5.15 -44.00
CA SER A 175 -31.70 -5.58 -42.88
C SER A 175 -33.07 -4.90 -42.87
N ALA A 176 -33.22 -3.71 -43.47
CA ALA A 176 -34.51 -3.03 -43.56
C ALA A 176 -35.44 -3.63 -44.63
N ILE A 177 -34.86 -4.30 -45.63
CA ILE A 177 -35.59 -4.86 -46.78
C ILE A 177 -36.00 -6.32 -46.51
N ASP A 178 -35.21 -7.10 -45.77
CA ASP A 178 -35.46 -8.52 -45.51
C ASP A 178 -35.33 -8.90 -44.03
N GLN A 179 -36.38 -9.53 -43.49
CA GLN A 179 -36.47 -9.90 -42.08
C GLN A 179 -35.53 -11.05 -41.69
N ASN A 180 -35.26 -12.00 -42.59
CA ASN A 180 -34.33 -13.10 -42.32
C ASN A 180 -32.89 -12.59 -42.29
N PHE A 181 -32.55 -11.65 -43.17
CA PHE A 181 -31.26 -10.95 -43.17
C PHE A 181 -31.08 -10.08 -41.92
N ALA A 182 -32.14 -9.43 -41.43
CA ALA A 182 -32.11 -8.71 -40.15
C ALA A 182 -31.81 -9.64 -38.96
N ASN A 183 -32.43 -10.82 -38.93
CA ASN A 183 -32.20 -11.83 -37.89
C ASN A 183 -30.77 -12.39 -37.95
N LEU A 184 -30.22 -12.61 -39.15
CA LEU A 184 -28.82 -13.00 -39.33
C LEU A 184 -27.86 -11.90 -38.85
N THR A 185 -28.08 -10.65 -39.27
CA THR A 185 -27.24 -9.50 -38.90
C THR A 185 -27.24 -9.30 -37.38
N THR A 186 -28.40 -9.32 -36.74
CA THR A 186 -28.48 -9.20 -35.27
C THR A 186 -27.80 -10.37 -34.54
N SER A 187 -27.85 -11.59 -35.09
CA SER A 187 -27.15 -12.76 -34.53
C SER A 187 -25.63 -12.65 -34.69
N LEU A 188 -25.15 -12.17 -35.85
CA LEU A 188 -23.72 -11.88 -36.09
C LEU A 188 -23.22 -10.79 -35.14
N PHE A 189 -23.96 -9.69 -34.99
CA PHE A 189 -23.63 -8.65 -34.02
C PHE A 189 -23.58 -9.20 -32.59
N ARG A 190 -24.58 -9.98 -32.17
CA ARG A 190 -24.54 -10.63 -30.85
C ARG A 190 -23.32 -11.53 -30.72
N PHE A 191 -23.00 -12.36 -31.70
CA PHE A 191 -21.82 -13.23 -31.66
C PHE A 191 -20.51 -12.43 -31.56
N ILE A 192 -20.35 -11.37 -32.36
CA ILE A 192 -19.15 -10.51 -32.39
C ILE A 192 -18.99 -9.73 -31.07
N PHE A 193 -20.08 -9.20 -30.52
CA PHE A 193 -20.06 -8.33 -29.35
C PHE A 193 -20.32 -9.07 -28.03
N HIS A 194 -20.72 -10.35 -28.05
CA HIS A 194 -20.90 -11.17 -26.85
C HIS A 194 -19.63 -11.20 -25.97
N PRO A 195 -18.41 -11.34 -26.51
CA PRO A 195 -17.19 -11.26 -25.72
C PRO A 195 -17.06 -9.92 -24.96
N LEU A 196 -17.57 -8.82 -25.51
CA LEU A 196 -17.53 -7.49 -24.85
C LEU A 196 -18.51 -7.40 -23.67
N ASN A 197 -19.54 -8.22 -23.60
CA ASN A 197 -20.48 -8.23 -22.47
C ASN A 197 -20.14 -9.30 -21.41
N SER A 198 -18.92 -9.84 -21.49
CA SER A 198 -18.44 -10.89 -20.59
C SER A 198 -17.61 -10.33 -19.44
N ILE A 199 -17.55 -11.07 -18.33
CA ILE A 199 -16.62 -10.80 -17.22
C ILE A 199 -15.16 -10.68 -17.70
N TYR A 200 -14.79 -11.33 -18.80
CA TYR A 200 -13.47 -11.21 -19.42
C TYR A 200 -13.19 -9.82 -20.00
N PHE A 201 -14.19 -9.16 -20.58
CA PHE A 201 -14.05 -7.79 -21.08
C PHE A 201 -13.93 -6.78 -19.94
N PHE A 202 -14.72 -6.96 -18.87
CA PHE A 202 -14.55 -6.15 -17.66
C PHE A 202 -13.14 -6.29 -17.07
N ARG A 203 -12.56 -7.50 -17.05
CA ARG A 203 -11.16 -7.73 -16.61
C ARG A 203 -10.15 -7.02 -17.50
N ILE A 204 -10.37 -6.98 -18.81
CA ILE A 204 -9.53 -6.25 -19.77
C ILE A 204 -9.59 -4.74 -19.51
N ILE A 205 -10.78 -4.19 -19.22
CA ILE A 205 -10.92 -2.77 -18.89
C ILE A 205 -10.23 -2.47 -17.54
N TRP A 206 -10.44 -3.32 -16.53
CA TRP A 206 -9.88 -3.10 -15.19
C TRP A 206 -8.37 -3.33 -15.11
N SER A 207 -7.81 -4.14 -16.00
CA SER A 207 -6.36 -4.32 -16.10
C SER A 207 -5.63 -3.11 -16.67
N LEU A 208 -6.33 -2.26 -17.43
CA LEU A 208 -5.75 -1.04 -17.98
C LEU A 208 -5.26 -0.07 -16.91
N PRO A 209 -6.09 0.40 -15.94
CA PRO A 209 -5.64 1.31 -14.89
C PRO A 209 -4.62 0.66 -13.96
N VAL A 210 -4.84 -0.60 -13.55
CA VAL A 210 -3.90 -1.32 -12.66
C VAL A 210 -2.53 -1.46 -13.31
N GLY A 211 -2.48 -1.93 -14.55
CA GLY A 211 -1.23 -2.07 -15.28
C GLY A 211 -0.58 -0.71 -15.58
N ALA A 212 -1.35 0.37 -15.80
CA ALA A 212 -0.80 1.70 -16.06
C ALA A 212 -0.16 2.29 -14.81
N TYR A 213 -0.81 2.09 -13.66
CA TYR A 213 -0.29 2.48 -12.35
C TYR A 213 1.04 1.78 -12.03
N LEU A 214 1.07 0.44 -12.15
CA LEU A 214 2.29 -0.34 -11.89
C LEU A 214 3.41 -0.04 -12.90
N PHE A 215 3.05 0.17 -14.19
CA PHE A 215 4.00 0.63 -15.18
C PHE A 215 4.59 1.99 -14.79
N GLY A 216 3.75 2.94 -14.39
CA GLY A 216 4.18 4.27 -13.97
C GLY A 216 5.16 4.19 -12.81
N LEU A 217 4.89 3.35 -11.81
CA LEU A 217 5.73 3.15 -10.63
C LEU A 217 7.12 2.61 -11.00
N ILE A 218 7.18 1.57 -11.83
CA ILE A 218 8.45 0.95 -12.22
C ILE A 218 9.20 1.87 -13.18
N SER A 219 8.52 2.42 -14.19
CA SER A 219 9.15 3.28 -15.21
C SER A 219 9.68 4.58 -14.61
N SER A 220 8.98 5.19 -13.64
CA SER A 220 9.49 6.36 -12.91
C SER A 220 10.76 6.02 -12.15
N CYS A 221 10.82 4.88 -11.48
CA CYS A 221 12.02 4.44 -10.78
C CYS A 221 13.22 4.23 -11.71
N ILE A 222 12.97 3.90 -12.98
CA ILE A 222 13.99 3.67 -14.01
C ILE A 222 14.43 4.99 -14.65
N LEU A 223 13.47 5.85 -15.02
CA LEU A 223 13.71 7.05 -15.82
C LEU A 223 14.14 8.24 -14.97
N SER A 224 13.68 8.34 -13.73
CA SER A 224 14.07 9.42 -12.83
C SER A 224 15.45 9.14 -12.25
N GLU A 225 16.38 10.09 -12.30
CA GLU A 225 17.71 9.93 -11.69
C GLU A 225 17.67 10.14 -10.17
N LYS A 226 16.87 11.10 -9.70
CA LYS A 226 16.70 11.48 -8.29
C LYS A 226 15.26 11.22 -7.83
N PRO A 227 15.01 11.06 -6.51
CA PRO A 227 13.64 11.09 -6.00
C PRO A 227 12.98 12.43 -6.35
N PHE A 228 11.66 12.41 -6.61
CA PHE A 228 10.90 13.61 -6.99
C PHE A 228 10.86 14.62 -5.84
N VAL A 229 10.79 14.14 -4.60
CA VAL A 229 10.79 14.98 -3.41
C VAL A 229 11.98 14.62 -2.52
N SER A 230 13.02 15.44 -2.55
CA SER A 230 14.13 15.31 -1.60
C SER A 230 13.67 15.62 -0.19
N TYR A 231 14.13 14.83 0.79
CA TYR A 231 13.87 15.07 2.21
C TYR A 231 14.30 16.48 2.63
N ASP A 232 15.51 16.89 2.23
CA ASP A 232 16.05 18.21 2.56
C ASP A 232 15.23 19.33 1.92
N GLY A 233 14.81 19.15 0.67
CA GLY A 233 13.97 20.12 -0.05
C GLY A 233 12.57 20.26 0.56
N CYS A 234 11.95 19.14 0.95
CA CYS A 234 10.67 19.13 1.65
C CYS A 234 10.79 19.84 3.00
N ARG A 235 11.80 19.47 3.79
CA ARG A 235 12.04 20.07 5.10
C ARG A 235 12.36 21.57 4.99
N GLU A 236 13.18 21.97 4.03
CA GLU A 236 13.49 23.37 3.78
C GLU A 236 12.25 24.17 3.35
N PHE A 237 11.37 23.60 2.52
CA PHE A 237 10.10 24.22 2.15
C PHE A 237 9.24 24.51 3.39
N PHE A 238 9.03 23.50 4.25
CA PHE A 238 8.23 23.66 5.47
C PHE A 238 8.85 24.67 6.45
N LEU A 239 10.18 24.64 6.62
CA LEU A 239 10.90 25.58 7.50
C LEU A 239 10.91 27.02 6.96
N LYS A 240 11.13 27.22 5.66
CA LYS A 240 11.20 28.57 5.05
C LYS A 240 9.83 29.21 4.91
N LYS A 241 8.83 28.45 4.46
CA LYS A 241 7.48 28.98 4.19
C LYS A 241 6.63 29.08 5.46
N LYS A 242 7.13 28.64 6.62
CA LYS A 242 6.41 28.61 7.91
C LYS A 242 4.99 28.05 7.78
N VAL A 243 4.78 27.08 6.88
CA VAL A 243 3.45 26.51 6.60
C VAL A 243 2.83 25.97 7.88
N ILE A 244 3.67 25.40 8.76
CA ILE A 244 3.30 24.97 10.09
C ILE A 244 4.26 25.63 11.09
N PRO A 245 3.85 26.70 11.79
CA PRO A 245 4.71 27.34 12.77
C PRO A 245 4.85 26.43 14.00
N LEU A 246 6.08 26.19 14.47
CA LEU A 246 6.38 25.28 15.59
C LEU A 246 5.54 25.58 16.86
N ILE A 247 5.21 26.86 17.08
CA ILE A 247 4.35 27.30 18.19
C ILE A 247 2.95 26.67 18.14
N SER A 248 2.39 26.45 16.93
CA SER A 248 1.07 25.84 16.76
C SER A 248 1.07 24.39 17.25
N ILE A 249 2.13 23.63 16.97
CA ILE A 249 2.28 22.25 17.44
C ILE A 249 2.44 22.22 18.97
N ARG A 250 3.21 23.16 19.53
CA ARG A 250 3.37 23.26 21.00
C ARG A 250 2.07 23.57 21.72
N ILE A 251 1.30 24.55 21.22
CA ILE A 251 -0.02 24.90 21.78
C ILE A 251 -0.95 23.69 21.66
N THR A 252 -0.94 23.00 20.52
CA THR A 252 -1.74 21.78 20.31
C THR A 252 -1.38 20.70 21.33
N ASN A 253 -0.09 20.41 21.52
CA ASN A 253 0.39 19.44 22.51
C ASN A 253 -0.04 19.81 23.93
N PHE A 254 0.04 21.09 24.30
CA PHE A 254 -0.37 21.58 25.61
C PHE A 254 -1.89 21.39 25.85
N VAL A 255 -2.72 21.77 24.88
CA VAL A 255 -4.18 21.60 24.96
C VAL A 255 -4.54 20.12 25.02
N LEU A 256 -3.94 19.28 24.19
CA LEU A 256 -4.15 17.83 24.21
C LEU A 256 -3.74 17.22 25.56
N LEU A 257 -2.63 17.66 26.15
CA LEU A 257 -2.19 17.18 27.46
C LEU A 257 -3.24 17.46 28.56
N ILE A 258 -3.82 18.66 28.58
CA ILE A 258 -4.89 19.03 29.53
C ILE A 258 -6.10 18.12 29.31
N LEU A 259 -6.54 17.97 28.05
CA LEU A 259 -7.68 17.11 27.72
C LEU A 259 -7.44 15.65 28.11
N TYR A 260 -6.22 15.14 27.88
CA TYR A 260 -5.85 13.77 28.26
C TYR A 260 -5.84 13.60 29.77
N LEU A 261 -5.31 14.56 30.53
CA LEU A 261 -5.31 14.52 31.99
C LEU A 261 -6.76 14.46 32.52
N VAL A 262 -7.62 15.37 32.05
CA VAL A 262 -9.05 15.38 32.42
C VAL A 262 -9.71 14.04 32.07
N PHE A 263 -9.45 13.52 30.87
CA PHE A 263 -9.97 12.22 30.44
C PHE A 263 -9.53 11.08 31.36
N PHE A 264 -8.24 11.00 31.73
CA PHE A 264 -7.73 9.94 32.60
C PHE A 264 -8.33 10.00 34.01
N ILE A 265 -8.61 11.19 34.54
CA ILE A 265 -9.31 11.34 35.84
C ILE A 265 -10.70 10.67 35.78
N PHE A 266 -11.52 11.05 34.80
CA PHE A 266 -12.87 10.47 34.66
C PHE A 266 -12.83 8.97 34.35
N GLN A 267 -11.88 8.55 33.51
CA GLN A 267 -11.78 7.16 33.10
C GLN A 267 -11.36 6.22 34.25
N LEU A 268 -10.52 6.69 35.17
CA LEU A 268 -10.15 5.94 36.37
C LEU A 268 -11.30 5.87 37.37
N SER A 269 -12.13 6.92 37.49
CA SER A 269 -13.29 6.89 38.40
C SER A 269 -14.42 5.98 37.90
N GLU A 270 -14.56 5.80 36.59
CA GLU A 270 -15.57 4.89 36.01
C GLU A 270 -15.15 3.42 36.04
N LEU A 271 -13.85 3.11 36.16
CA LEU A 271 -13.34 1.75 36.04
C LEU A 271 -13.98 0.74 37.02
N PRO A 272 -14.16 1.05 38.32
CA PRO A 272 -14.81 0.14 39.27
C PRO A 272 -16.27 -0.15 38.91
N THR A 273 -16.99 0.82 38.34
CA THR A 273 -18.41 0.67 37.98
C THR A 273 -18.61 -0.30 36.81
N VAL A 274 -17.72 -0.24 35.82
CA VAL A 274 -17.76 -1.13 34.64
C VAL A 274 -17.41 -2.57 35.00
N LEU A 275 -16.57 -2.78 36.01
CA LEU A 275 -16.20 -4.11 36.51
C LEU A 275 -17.34 -4.82 37.26
N ALA A 276 -18.32 -4.07 37.79
CA ALA A 276 -19.28 -4.59 38.75
C ALA A 276 -20.42 -5.43 38.12
N THR A 277 -20.89 -5.13 36.90
CA THR A 277 -21.97 -5.91 36.23
C THR A 277 -21.98 -5.73 34.69
N PRO A 278 -21.01 -6.28 33.96
CA PRO A 278 -21.02 -6.17 32.51
C PRO A 278 -22.06 -7.12 31.88
N THR A 279 -23.02 -6.58 31.12
CA THR A 279 -23.71 -7.39 30.08
C THR A 279 -22.77 -7.58 28.89
N ALA A 280 -23.01 -8.62 28.09
CA ALA A 280 -22.17 -8.93 26.92
C ALA A 280 -22.16 -7.79 25.90
N GLU A 281 -23.32 -7.17 25.70
CA GLU A 281 -23.50 -6.05 24.79
C GLU A 281 -22.76 -4.80 25.28
N SER A 282 -22.93 -4.42 26.55
CA SER A 282 -22.28 -3.23 27.09
C SER A 282 -20.76 -3.36 27.08
N SER A 283 -20.23 -4.55 27.38
CA SER A 283 -18.78 -4.84 27.31
C SER A 283 -18.23 -4.79 25.89
N CYS A 284 -18.99 -5.32 24.92
CA CYS A 284 -18.62 -5.25 23.51
C CYS A 284 -18.51 -3.80 23.05
N ILE A 285 -19.55 -3.01 23.29
CA ILE A 285 -19.59 -1.59 22.92
C ILE A 285 -18.44 -0.84 23.61
N TYR A 286 -18.25 -1.08 24.91
CA TYR A 286 -17.20 -0.44 25.69
C TYR A 286 -15.79 -0.75 25.17
N ALA A 287 -15.49 -2.02 24.88
CA ALA A 287 -14.18 -2.46 24.41
C ALA A 287 -13.90 -2.03 22.96
N VAL A 288 -14.85 -2.24 22.04
CA VAL A 288 -14.68 -1.92 20.61
C VAL A 288 -14.62 -0.40 20.40
N ARG A 289 -15.51 0.36 21.04
CA ARG A 289 -15.49 1.83 20.97
C ARG A 289 -14.22 2.39 21.61
N GLY A 290 -13.83 1.84 22.77
CA GLY A 290 -12.59 2.17 23.45
C GLY A 290 -11.37 1.94 22.55
N PHE A 291 -11.25 0.75 21.96
CA PHE A 291 -10.16 0.39 21.05
C PHE A 291 -10.00 1.40 19.92
N TRP A 292 -11.05 1.67 19.14
CA TRP A 292 -10.95 2.58 17.99
C TRP A 292 -10.66 4.02 18.39
N ASN A 293 -11.25 4.51 19.48
CA ASN A 293 -11.00 5.86 19.97
C ASN A 293 -9.55 6.01 20.44
N PHE A 294 -9.05 5.08 21.25
CA PHE A 294 -7.66 5.11 21.71
C PHE A 294 -6.68 4.91 20.56
N PHE A 295 -6.98 4.03 19.61
CA PHE A 295 -6.15 3.85 18.41
C PHE A 295 -5.97 5.14 17.62
N ARG A 296 -7.06 5.91 17.42
CA ARG A 296 -7.02 7.22 16.75
C ARG A 296 -6.23 8.26 17.54
N ILE A 297 -6.41 8.31 18.87
CA ILE A 297 -5.67 9.23 19.75
C ILE A 297 -4.17 8.89 19.76
N MET A 298 -3.81 7.61 19.84
CA MET A 298 -2.41 7.17 19.72
C MET A 298 -1.82 7.55 18.36
N GLY A 299 -2.58 7.36 17.27
CA GLY A 299 -2.19 7.78 15.94
C GLY A 299 -1.94 9.29 15.83
N LEU A 300 -2.80 10.11 16.44
CA LEU A 300 -2.63 11.56 16.53
C LEU A 300 -1.32 11.92 17.27
N ASN A 301 -1.05 11.30 18.43
CA ASN A 301 0.17 11.55 19.18
C ASN A 301 1.44 11.16 18.40
N ILE A 302 1.42 10.02 17.72
CA ILE A 302 2.53 9.58 16.86
C ILE A 302 2.75 10.58 15.71
N LEU A 303 1.67 11.06 15.08
CA LEU A 303 1.76 12.09 14.04
C LEU A 303 2.38 13.39 14.55
N LEU A 304 2.01 13.83 15.77
CA LEU A 304 2.59 15.01 16.40
C LEU A 304 4.08 14.83 16.71
N ILE A 305 4.49 13.64 17.18
CA ILE A 305 5.91 13.32 17.39
C ILE A 305 6.68 13.39 16.07
N LEU A 306 6.15 12.82 14.99
CA LEU A 306 6.76 12.89 13.66
C LEU A 306 6.86 14.34 13.16
N ALA A 307 5.80 15.12 13.32
CA ALA A 307 5.77 16.53 12.93
C ALA A 307 6.79 17.36 13.72
N LEU A 308 6.91 17.15 15.04
CA LEU A 308 7.93 17.78 15.87
C LEU A 308 9.34 17.43 15.38
N ASN A 309 9.64 16.14 15.22
CA ASN A 309 10.96 15.70 14.78
C ASN A 309 11.33 16.25 13.38
N PHE A 310 10.35 16.35 12.47
CA PHE A 310 10.56 16.88 11.13
C PHE A 310 10.84 18.39 11.12
N LEU A 311 10.09 19.17 11.92
CA LEU A 311 10.12 20.63 11.92
C LEU A 311 11.16 21.24 12.87
N VAL A 312 11.70 20.48 13.81
CA VAL A 312 12.71 20.98 14.76
C VAL A 312 14.08 21.04 14.12
N LYS A 313 14.79 22.17 14.28
CA LYS A 313 16.20 22.30 13.90
C LYS A 313 17.10 21.57 14.90
N ASN A 314 18.24 21.06 14.43
CA ASN A 314 19.14 20.22 15.24
C ASN A 314 19.63 20.90 16.54
N GLU A 315 19.68 22.22 16.55
CA GLU A 315 20.11 23.04 17.70
C GLU A 315 19.06 23.10 18.84
N ASP A 316 17.77 22.88 18.54
CA ASP A 316 16.66 22.96 19.51
C ASP A 316 16.14 21.58 19.97
N ILE A 317 16.82 20.49 19.59
CA ILE A 317 16.42 19.11 19.92
C ILE A 317 16.28 18.91 21.44
N SER A 318 17.15 19.54 22.24
CA SER A 318 17.10 19.39 23.71
C SER A 318 15.77 19.86 24.32
N LYS A 319 15.22 20.97 23.81
CA LYS A 319 13.98 21.58 24.33
C LYS A 319 12.73 20.77 23.97
N THR A 320 12.76 20.06 22.84
CA THR A 320 11.60 19.30 22.34
C THR A 320 11.58 17.85 22.80
N LYS A 321 12.68 17.35 23.38
CA LYS A 321 12.72 16.01 24.00
C LYS A 321 11.63 15.81 25.06
N ILE A 322 11.39 16.81 25.92
CA ILE A 322 10.39 16.71 26.99
C ILE A 322 8.99 16.57 26.39
N GLU A 323 8.66 17.38 25.37
CA GLU A 323 7.37 17.30 24.66
C GLU A 323 7.17 15.91 24.04
N THR A 324 8.21 15.37 23.39
CA THR A 324 8.19 14.01 22.83
C THR A 324 8.01 12.94 23.90
N TYR A 325 8.67 13.06 25.06
CA TYR A 325 8.46 12.13 26.18
C TYR A 325 7.04 12.16 26.72
N ILE A 326 6.46 13.35 26.88
CA ILE A 326 5.07 13.51 27.35
C ILE A 326 4.09 12.87 26.36
N LEU A 327 4.26 13.12 25.05
CA LEU A 327 3.43 12.49 24.03
C LEU A 327 3.60 10.96 24.01
N LEU A 328 4.82 10.44 24.15
CA LEU A 328 5.06 8.99 24.23
C LEU A 328 4.43 8.37 25.47
N PHE A 329 4.60 9.00 26.63
CA PHE A 329 4.05 8.53 27.89
C PHE A 329 2.52 8.49 27.85
N THR A 330 1.88 9.57 27.39
CA THR A 330 0.41 9.60 27.23
C THR A 330 -0.08 8.56 26.21
N THR A 331 0.65 8.36 25.11
CA THR A 331 0.35 7.29 24.13
C THR A 331 0.45 5.90 24.74
N LEU A 332 1.45 5.67 25.60
CA LEU A 332 1.60 4.42 26.35
C LEU A 332 0.44 4.22 27.32
N CYS A 333 0.02 5.25 28.05
CA CYS A 333 -1.16 5.17 28.92
C CYS A 333 -2.44 4.82 28.14
N PHE A 334 -2.67 5.43 26.97
CA PHE A 334 -3.81 5.08 26.11
C PHE A 334 -3.71 3.65 25.58
N ASN A 335 -2.52 3.18 25.21
CA ASN A 335 -2.31 1.80 24.78
C ASN A 335 -2.65 0.81 25.90
N LEU A 336 -2.12 1.03 27.11
CA LEU A 336 -2.40 0.19 28.27
C LEU A 336 -3.89 0.18 28.64
N LEU A 337 -4.55 1.33 28.55
CA LEU A 337 -5.98 1.44 28.79
C LEU A 337 -6.79 0.67 27.73
N ALA A 338 -6.39 0.75 26.45
CA ALA A 338 -7.00 -0.04 25.39
C ALA A 338 -6.80 -1.55 25.63
N CYS A 339 -5.60 -1.97 26.05
CA CYS A 339 -5.31 -3.34 26.44
C CYS A 339 -6.19 -3.79 27.61
N LEU A 340 -6.40 -2.92 28.60
CA LEU A 340 -7.24 -3.23 29.76
C LEU A 340 -8.71 -3.41 29.34
N LYS A 341 -9.28 -2.46 28.58
CA LYS A 341 -10.68 -2.56 28.13
C LYS A 341 -10.92 -3.78 27.25
N LEU A 342 -10.03 -4.03 26.30
CA LEU A 342 -10.11 -5.19 25.42
C LEU A 342 -9.87 -6.49 26.19
N GLY A 343 -8.92 -6.49 27.13
CA GLY A 343 -8.58 -7.62 27.99
C GLY A 343 -9.74 -8.04 28.87
N LEU A 344 -10.42 -7.10 29.54
CA LEU A 344 -11.64 -7.40 30.31
C LEU A 344 -12.68 -8.09 29.43
N TYR A 345 -12.95 -7.55 28.24
CA TYR A 345 -13.90 -8.16 27.31
C TYR A 345 -13.47 -9.55 26.83
N PHE A 346 -12.17 -9.73 26.58
CA PHE A 346 -11.58 -10.99 26.15
C PHE A 346 -11.63 -12.07 27.23
N PHE A 347 -11.26 -11.76 28.47
CA PHE A 347 -11.25 -12.72 29.56
C PHE A 347 -12.66 -13.07 30.06
N THR A 348 -13.62 -12.15 29.96
CA THR A 348 -15.01 -12.43 30.39
C THR A 348 -15.81 -13.20 29.34
N TYR A 349 -15.67 -12.86 28.05
CA TYR A 349 -16.52 -13.41 26.97
C TYR A 349 -15.76 -14.32 26.00
N GLY A 350 -14.53 -14.70 26.33
CA GLY A 350 -13.72 -15.62 25.56
C GLY A 350 -13.18 -15.05 24.24
N TYR A 351 -12.87 -15.95 23.33
CA TYR A 351 -12.05 -15.69 22.16
C TYR A 351 -12.91 -15.34 20.94
N THR A 352 -12.44 -14.40 20.11
CA THR A 352 -12.92 -14.17 18.73
C THR A 352 -11.75 -13.68 17.89
N GLU A 353 -11.74 -14.00 16.59
CA GLU A 353 -10.69 -13.56 15.64
C GLU A 353 -10.39 -12.06 15.75
N ARG A 354 -11.43 -11.23 15.81
CA ARG A 354 -11.29 -9.76 15.90
C ARG A 354 -10.65 -9.29 17.20
N ARG A 355 -10.98 -9.91 18.35
CA ARG A 355 -10.37 -9.56 19.65
C ARG A 355 -8.89 -9.94 19.67
N VAL A 356 -8.56 -11.09 19.10
CA VAL A 356 -7.20 -11.64 19.06
C VAL A 356 -6.30 -10.77 18.16
N ILE A 357 -6.79 -10.37 16.99
CA ILE A 357 -6.09 -9.42 16.10
C ILE A 357 -5.94 -8.04 16.72
N ALA A 358 -6.99 -7.52 17.37
CA ALA A 358 -6.91 -6.24 18.09
C ALA A 358 -5.86 -6.28 19.22
N LEU A 359 -5.78 -7.39 19.97
CA LEU A 359 -4.78 -7.58 21.03
C LEU A 359 -3.37 -7.63 20.45
N TRP A 360 -3.14 -8.39 19.38
CA TRP A 360 -1.85 -8.44 18.69
C TRP A 360 -1.40 -7.04 18.22
N LEU A 361 -2.33 -6.25 17.67
CA LEU A 361 -2.02 -4.89 17.22
C LEU A 361 -1.64 -4.00 18.41
N LEU A 362 -2.35 -4.07 19.54
CA LEU A 362 -2.03 -3.30 20.73
C LEU A 362 -0.66 -3.67 21.31
N VAL A 363 -0.33 -4.97 21.35
CA VAL A 363 0.99 -5.46 21.78
C VAL A 363 2.09 -4.96 20.83
N SER A 364 1.84 -4.99 19.52
CA SER A 364 2.77 -4.48 18.52
C SER A 364 3.04 -2.98 18.68
N ILE A 365 1.98 -2.20 18.96
CA ILE A 365 2.11 -0.77 19.27
C ILE A 365 2.90 -0.58 20.58
N LEU A 366 2.62 -1.36 21.62
CA LEU A 366 3.32 -1.27 22.90
C LEU A 366 4.84 -1.49 22.73
N ILE A 367 5.22 -2.55 22.01
CA ILE A 367 6.64 -2.82 21.71
C ILE A 367 7.25 -1.66 20.91
N SER A 368 6.52 -1.12 19.93
CA SER A 368 6.97 0.03 19.13
C SER A 368 7.21 1.27 19.99
N LEU A 369 6.33 1.56 20.95
CA LEU A 369 6.48 2.67 21.89
C LEU A 369 7.72 2.50 22.77
N ILE A 370 7.97 1.28 23.28
CA ILE A 370 9.17 0.96 24.06
C ILE A 370 10.43 1.16 23.19
N LEU A 371 10.43 0.70 21.94
CA LEU A 371 11.55 0.91 21.02
C LEU A 371 11.79 2.39 20.76
N ILE A 372 10.74 3.21 20.61
CA ILE A 372 10.88 4.67 20.45
C ILE A 372 11.54 5.28 21.70
N ILE A 373 11.11 4.89 22.91
CA ILE A 373 11.70 5.36 24.17
C ILE A 373 13.19 4.99 24.23
N ILE A 374 13.55 3.73 23.95
CA ILE A 374 14.96 3.29 23.92
C ILE A 374 15.75 4.13 22.91
N ARG A 375 15.16 4.44 21.75
CA ARG A 375 15.82 5.23 20.71
C ARG A 375 16.15 6.65 21.15
N MET A 376 15.34 7.24 22.03
CA MET A 376 15.64 8.57 22.58
C MET A 376 16.93 8.59 23.41
N HIS A 377 17.33 7.44 23.96
CA HIS A 377 18.58 7.28 24.72
C HIS A 377 19.72 6.69 23.88
N LYS A 378 19.42 5.81 22.92
CA LYS A 378 20.43 5.12 22.09
C LYS A 378 20.09 5.26 20.61
N LYS A 379 21.05 5.70 19.79
CA LYS A 379 20.85 5.79 18.35
C LYS A 379 20.92 4.40 17.71
N PHE A 380 19.83 3.99 17.08
CA PHE A 380 19.76 2.83 16.19
C PHE A 380 18.69 3.07 15.12
N ASN A 381 18.60 2.18 14.13
CA ASN A 381 17.60 2.31 13.07
C ASN A 381 16.21 1.83 13.54
N LEU A 382 15.46 2.73 14.18
CA LEU A 382 14.18 2.43 14.80
C LEU A 382 13.20 1.73 13.87
N ILE A 383 13.03 2.25 12.64
CA ILE A 383 11.98 1.76 11.75
C ILE A 383 12.25 0.31 11.36
N GLN A 384 13.51 -0.07 11.13
CA GLN A 384 13.87 -1.47 10.87
C GLN A 384 13.52 -2.39 12.05
N PHE A 385 13.81 -1.97 13.29
CA PHE A 385 13.47 -2.76 14.48
C PHE A 385 11.96 -2.84 14.70
N ILE A 386 11.21 -1.75 14.46
CA ILE A 386 9.74 -1.75 14.50
C ILE A 386 9.19 -2.72 13.45
N THR A 387 9.63 -2.62 12.19
CA THR A 387 9.17 -3.51 11.11
C THR A 387 9.49 -4.97 11.43
N THR A 388 10.71 -5.26 11.89
CA THR A 388 11.13 -6.62 12.26
C THR A 388 10.29 -7.14 13.43
N SER A 389 10.10 -6.33 14.47
CA SER A 389 9.29 -6.70 15.64
C SER A 389 7.84 -6.96 15.25
N PHE A 390 7.25 -6.12 14.40
CA PHE A 390 5.88 -6.26 13.91
C PHE A 390 5.71 -7.56 13.13
N VAL A 391 6.63 -7.86 12.20
CA VAL A 391 6.62 -9.09 11.40
C VAL A 391 6.80 -10.33 12.28
N THR A 392 7.80 -10.33 13.17
CA THR A 392 8.05 -11.46 14.08
C THR A 392 6.86 -11.68 15.01
N ASN A 393 6.30 -10.63 15.58
CA ASN A 393 5.11 -10.72 16.43
C ASN A 393 3.90 -11.25 15.65
N TYR A 394 3.75 -10.84 14.39
CA TYR A 394 2.67 -11.35 13.54
C TYR A 394 2.84 -12.82 13.17
N ILE A 395 4.06 -13.26 12.85
CA ILE A 395 4.36 -14.68 12.61
C ILE A 395 4.04 -15.49 13.86
N LEU A 396 4.52 -15.07 15.03
CA LEU A 396 4.25 -15.72 16.31
C LEU A 396 2.74 -15.78 16.59
N PHE A 397 2.03 -14.69 16.34
CA PHE A 397 0.58 -14.63 16.43
C PHE A 397 -0.12 -15.68 15.57
N LEU A 398 0.29 -15.85 14.31
CA LEU A 398 -0.30 -16.87 13.42
C LEU A 398 0.01 -18.29 13.87
N TYR A 399 1.18 -18.54 14.46
CA TYR A 399 1.51 -19.84 15.04
C TYR A 399 0.68 -20.14 16.30
N LEU A 400 0.37 -19.11 17.08
CA LEU A 400 -0.47 -19.24 18.27
C LEU A 400 -1.96 -19.34 17.94
N LEU A 401 -2.40 -18.81 16.79
CA LEU A 401 -3.81 -18.78 16.40
C LEU A 401 -4.45 -20.20 16.34
N PRO A 402 -3.84 -21.24 15.73
CA PRO A 402 -4.34 -22.62 15.78
C PRO A 402 -4.34 -23.27 17.16
N LEU A 403 -3.55 -22.77 18.13
CA LEU A 403 -3.62 -23.24 19.52
C LEU A 403 -4.86 -22.71 20.24
N PHE A 404 -5.34 -21.52 19.84
CA PHE A 404 -6.59 -20.94 20.34
C PHE A 404 -7.83 -21.41 19.56
N TYR A 405 -7.65 -21.79 18.29
CA TYR A 405 -8.63 -22.46 17.44
C TYR A 405 -8.15 -23.89 17.15
N PRO A 406 -8.35 -24.87 18.06
CA PRO A 406 -8.20 -26.25 17.67
C PRO A 406 -9.16 -26.49 16.51
N ILE A 407 -8.60 -26.72 15.33
CA ILE A 407 -9.35 -26.99 14.10
C ILE A 407 -10.19 -28.24 14.41
N ALA A 408 -11.49 -28.05 14.63
CA ALA A 408 -12.43 -29.14 14.50
C ALA A 408 -12.47 -29.48 13.01
N TRP A 409 -11.59 -30.40 12.61
CA TRP A 409 -11.68 -31.06 11.31
C TRP A 409 -13.01 -31.82 11.29
N PHE A 410 -13.97 -31.30 10.53
CA PHE A 410 -15.12 -32.05 10.05
C PHE A 410 -15.33 -31.73 8.57
#